data_AF-A0A967U3H6-F1
#
_entry.id   AF-A0A967U3H6-F1
#
_cell.length_a   1.000
_cell.length_b   1.000
_cell.length_c   1.000
_cell.angle_alpha   90.00
_cell.angle_beta   90.00
_cell.angle_gamma   90.00
#
_symmetry.space_group_name_H-M   'P 1'
#
loop_
_entity.id
_entity.type
_entity.pdbx_description
1 polymer ?
#
loop_
_entity_poly.entity_id
_entity_poly.type
_entity_poly.pdbx_seq_one_letter_code
_entity_poly.pdbx_strand_id
1 'polypeptide(L)'
;MNFDISGRKSKNYKARTYPVEIPNNILISIYRIKTIEDYEAILGELGQSLLFSTVNMDESFESKRLHDPAVLQTFKMLFQDLVFEQKWLQRYLRIDTDRNFLEFLYLKKLFQIRELCLKALSYRVIHENPIHEALQQISELYPRDAFVKPNENLILFDLVFYDTNPYIDYRACLLESNLREFLISRFDEQWWRETEAGTHLIRWWNKNSELTPGFIEQELEQEMDMNALNNRKLIKYFEKAF
;
A
#
# COMPACT_ATOMS: atom_id res chain seq x y z
N MET A 1 17.86 -0.06 11.51
CA MET A 1 17.14 0.65 10.43
C MET A 1 17.63 2.09 10.39
N ASN A 2 17.97 2.60 9.20
CA ASN A 2 18.50 3.96 9.04
C ASN A 2 17.68 4.76 8.04
N PHE A 3 17.51 6.06 8.29
CA PHE A 3 16.74 6.96 7.42
C PHE A 3 17.65 7.95 6.70
N ASP A 4 17.56 8.01 5.37
CA ASP A 4 18.11 9.10 4.59
C ASP A 4 16.99 10.09 4.19
N ILE A 5 16.93 11.20 4.91
CA ILE A 5 15.98 12.31 4.69
C ILE A 5 16.66 13.57 4.14
N SER A 6 17.93 13.45 3.71
CA SER A 6 18.68 14.57 3.17
C SER A 6 18.11 15.02 1.82
N GLY A 7 17.95 16.33 1.64
CA GLY A 7 17.51 16.93 0.39
C GLY A 7 18.70 17.13 -0.54
N ARG A 8 18.85 16.27 -1.55
CA ARG A 8 19.90 16.36 -2.57
C ARG A 8 19.24 16.50 -3.93
N LYS A 9 19.75 17.41 -4.78
CA LYS A 9 19.16 17.74 -6.09
C LYS A 9 19.02 16.52 -7.01
N SER A 10 19.93 15.56 -6.92
CA SER A 10 19.94 14.32 -7.73
C SER A 10 19.23 13.13 -7.06
N LYS A 11 18.65 13.31 -5.87
CA LYS A 11 18.00 12.22 -5.14
C LYS A 11 16.70 11.84 -5.83
N ASN A 12 16.45 10.54 -5.92
CA ASN A 12 15.19 10.03 -6.43
C ASN A 12 14.04 10.55 -5.56
N TYR A 13 13.00 11.08 -6.20
CA TYR A 13 11.84 11.63 -5.51
C TYR A 13 10.97 10.54 -4.87
N LYS A 14 10.99 9.31 -5.41
CA LYS A 14 10.24 8.19 -4.86
C LYS A 14 10.92 7.68 -3.59
N ALA A 15 10.15 7.58 -2.51
CA ALA A 15 10.61 6.91 -1.30
C ALA A 15 10.85 5.42 -1.57
N ARG A 16 11.89 4.86 -0.95
CA ARG A 16 12.26 3.45 -1.10
C ARG A 16 12.94 2.88 0.15
N THR A 17 12.63 1.61 0.39
CA THR A 17 13.32 0.71 1.30
C THR A 17 14.42 -0.03 0.55
N TYR A 18 15.62 -0.05 1.13
CA TYR A 18 16.78 -0.79 0.66
C TYR A 18 17.23 -1.77 1.76
N PRO A 19 16.83 -3.05 1.67
CA PRO A 19 17.25 -4.07 2.63
C PRO A 19 18.66 -4.58 2.29
N VAL A 20 19.68 -3.77 2.61
CA VAL A 20 21.09 -4.03 2.29
C VAL A 20 21.58 -5.35 2.90
N GLU A 21 21.28 -5.56 4.17
CA GLU A 21 21.57 -6.80 4.92
C GLU A 21 20.37 -7.11 5.81
N ILE A 22 19.68 -8.22 5.59
CA ILE A 22 18.46 -8.57 6.34
C ILE A 22 18.86 -9.50 7.50
N PRO A 23 18.45 -9.20 8.76
CA PRO A 23 17.65 -8.05 9.21
C PRO A 23 18.47 -6.81 9.65
N ASN A 24 19.80 -6.90 9.66
CA ASN A 24 20.69 -5.99 10.38
C ASN A 24 20.79 -4.56 9.81
N ASN A 25 20.73 -4.40 8.48
CA ASN A 25 20.95 -3.15 7.77
C ASN A 25 19.86 -2.91 6.70
N ILE A 26 18.84 -2.15 7.10
CA ILE A 26 17.74 -1.71 6.25
C ILE A 26 17.76 -0.18 6.21
N LEU A 27 17.80 0.38 5.00
CA LEU A 27 17.83 1.83 4.76
C LEU A 27 16.49 2.29 4.16
N ILE A 28 15.94 3.40 4.65
CA ILE A 28 14.78 4.05 4.06
C ILE A 28 15.23 5.40 3.50
N SER A 29 15.08 5.61 2.20
CA SER A 29 15.40 6.87 1.52
C SER A 29 14.13 7.61 1.16
N ILE A 30 14.03 8.88 1.59
CA ILE A 30 12.85 9.72 1.32
C ILE A 30 13.31 11.10 0.84
N TYR A 31 12.68 11.58 -0.22
CA TYR A 31 12.79 12.97 -0.66
C TYR A 31 11.61 13.76 -0.07
N ARG A 32 11.91 14.66 0.86
CA ARG A 32 10.88 15.41 1.59
C ARG A 32 10.38 16.60 0.79
N ILE A 33 9.09 16.62 0.51
CA ILE A 33 8.37 17.74 -0.12
C ILE A 33 7.54 18.56 0.90
N LYS A 34 7.56 18.16 2.17
CA LYS A 34 6.96 18.85 3.34
C LYS A 34 5.43 18.90 3.31
N THR A 35 4.79 17.85 2.79
CA THR A 35 3.34 17.67 2.77
C THR A 35 2.93 16.41 3.54
N ILE A 36 1.64 16.10 3.62
CA ILE A 36 1.15 14.83 4.17
C ILE A 36 1.71 13.61 3.42
N GLU A 37 2.12 13.80 2.16
CA GLU A 37 2.70 12.76 1.32
C GLU A 37 4.08 12.31 1.84
N ASP A 38 4.80 13.16 2.59
CA ASP A 38 6.03 12.75 3.28
C ASP A 38 5.73 11.70 4.36
N TYR A 39 4.57 11.81 5.04
CA TYR A 39 4.13 10.84 6.04
C TYR A 39 3.65 9.55 5.37
N GLU A 40 2.89 9.64 4.27
CA GLU A 40 2.52 8.48 3.45
C GLU A 40 3.77 7.69 3.03
N ALA A 41 4.76 8.41 2.48
CA ALA A 41 6.01 7.85 2.05
C ALA A 41 6.80 7.19 3.19
N ILE A 42 6.97 7.86 4.34
CA ILE A 42 7.75 7.31 5.45
C ILE A 42 7.07 6.10 6.07
N LEU A 43 5.75 6.14 6.24
CA LEU A 43 4.98 5.06 6.87
C LEU A 43 4.90 3.85 5.94
N GLY A 44 4.73 4.07 4.63
CA GLY A 44 4.72 2.98 3.66
C GLY A 44 6.06 2.25 3.57
N GLU A 45 7.17 2.98 3.52
CA GLU A 45 8.51 2.36 3.52
C GLU A 45 8.85 1.74 4.88
N LEU A 46 8.36 2.31 5.99
CA LEU A 46 8.47 1.70 7.31
C LEU A 46 7.75 0.35 7.37
N GLY A 47 6.53 0.23 6.82
CA GLY A 47 5.76 -1.01 6.82
C GLY A 47 6.51 -2.20 6.20
N GLN A 48 7.14 -1.99 5.04
CA GLN A 48 8.01 -3.01 4.42
C GLN A 48 9.25 -3.28 5.26
N SER A 49 9.88 -2.22 5.77
CA SER A 49 11.12 -2.34 6.55
C SER A 49 10.92 -3.10 7.85
N LEU A 50 9.74 -2.99 8.48
CA LEU A 50 9.38 -3.75 9.67
C LEU A 50 9.31 -5.25 9.37
N LEU A 51 8.69 -5.65 8.26
CA LEU A 51 8.66 -7.05 7.82
C LEU A 51 10.06 -7.61 7.58
N PHE A 52 10.95 -6.86 6.93
CA PHE A 52 12.35 -7.30 6.79
C PHE A 52 13.08 -7.42 8.13
N SER A 53 12.74 -6.58 9.11
CA SER A 53 13.40 -6.57 10.41
C SER A 53 13.04 -7.77 11.31
N THR A 54 11.95 -8.47 11.01
CA THR A 54 11.54 -9.67 11.76
C THR A 54 12.12 -10.96 11.21
N VAL A 55 12.76 -10.94 10.04
CA VAL A 55 13.33 -12.15 9.45
C VAL A 55 14.51 -12.64 10.31
N ASN A 56 14.53 -13.94 10.60
CA ASN A 56 15.58 -14.55 11.41
C ASN A 56 16.94 -14.52 10.66
N MET A 57 18.02 -14.22 11.39
CA MET A 57 19.38 -14.15 10.85
C MET A 57 19.87 -15.50 10.30
N ASP A 58 19.33 -16.63 10.77
CA ASP A 58 19.74 -17.97 10.30
C ASP A 58 18.94 -18.47 9.09
N GLU A 59 17.96 -17.70 8.61
CA GLU A 59 17.17 -18.06 7.42
C GLU A 59 18.02 -18.11 6.15
N SER A 60 17.55 -18.90 5.18
CA SER A 60 18.16 -18.95 3.85
C SER A 60 18.15 -17.58 3.17
N PHE A 61 19.04 -17.41 2.20
CA PHE A 61 19.06 -16.19 1.40
C PHE A 61 17.71 -15.96 0.70
N GLU A 62 17.14 -17.04 0.16
CA GLU A 62 15.84 -17.06 -0.51
C GLU A 62 14.73 -16.63 0.44
N SER A 63 14.65 -17.20 1.64
CA SER A 63 13.66 -16.82 2.65
C SER A 63 13.76 -15.35 3.06
N LYS A 64 14.97 -14.79 3.08
CA LYS A 64 15.20 -13.38 3.40
C LYS A 64 14.85 -12.42 2.25
N ARG A 65 15.00 -12.85 1.00
CA ARG A 65 14.97 -11.91 -0.15
C ARG A 65 13.78 -12.10 -1.09
N LEU A 66 13.20 -13.30 -1.15
CA LEU A 66 12.12 -13.64 -2.07
C LEU A 66 10.76 -13.61 -1.37
N HIS A 67 10.46 -12.50 -0.68
CA HIS A 67 9.12 -12.26 -0.16
C HIS A 67 8.14 -12.03 -1.31
N ASP A 68 6.89 -12.46 -1.11
CA ASP A 68 5.83 -12.16 -2.08
C ASP A 68 5.64 -10.63 -2.18
N PRO A 69 5.71 -10.05 -3.38
CA PRO A 69 5.67 -8.61 -3.53
C PRO A 69 4.30 -8.01 -3.16
N ALA A 70 3.20 -8.77 -3.27
CA ALA A 70 1.89 -8.32 -2.84
C ALA A 70 1.79 -8.27 -1.31
N VAL A 71 2.50 -9.15 -0.60
CA VAL A 71 2.61 -9.11 0.88
C VAL A 71 3.39 -7.87 1.33
N LEU A 72 4.55 -7.61 0.73
CA LEU A 72 5.33 -6.40 1.02
C LEU A 72 4.49 -5.13 0.79
N GLN A 73 3.78 -5.10 -0.33
CA GLN A 73 2.93 -3.97 -0.69
C GLN A 73 1.69 -3.86 0.21
N THR A 74 1.15 -4.98 0.71
CA THR A 74 0.03 -4.99 1.66
C THR A 74 0.42 -4.29 2.95
N PHE A 75 1.59 -4.64 3.52
CA PHE A 75 2.07 -3.98 4.74
C PHE A 75 2.54 -2.54 4.47
N LYS A 76 3.06 -2.24 3.27
CA LYS A 76 3.27 -0.84 2.85
C LYS A 76 1.97 -0.05 2.96
N MET A 77 0.92 -0.50 2.29
CA MET A 77 -0.38 0.19 2.26
C MET A 77 -0.99 0.29 3.66
N LEU A 78 -0.91 -0.78 4.47
CA LEU A 78 -1.46 -0.81 5.84
C LEU A 78 -0.96 0.37 6.69
N PHE A 79 0.36 0.61 6.68
CA PHE A 79 0.97 1.71 7.44
C PHE A 79 0.87 3.05 6.71
N GLN A 80 1.07 3.09 5.38
CA GLN A 80 0.91 4.29 4.57
C GLN A 80 -0.45 4.94 4.81
N ASP A 81 -1.50 4.12 4.90
CA ASP A 81 -2.86 4.59 4.98
C ASP A 81 -3.27 5.08 6.38
N LEU A 82 -2.38 5.04 7.39
CA LEU A 82 -2.63 5.67 8.69
C LEU A 82 -2.88 7.18 8.58
N VAL A 83 -2.39 7.83 7.51
CA VAL A 83 -2.70 9.25 7.27
C VAL A 83 -4.16 9.50 6.88
N PHE A 84 -4.91 8.45 6.51
CA PHE A 84 -6.35 8.54 6.25
C PHE A 84 -7.19 8.27 7.52
N GLU A 85 -6.54 7.88 8.63
CA GLU A 85 -7.21 7.57 9.88
C GLU A 85 -7.37 8.83 10.75
N GLN A 86 -8.61 9.24 10.99
CA GLN A 86 -8.95 10.44 11.76
C GLN A 86 -8.22 10.51 13.11
N LYS A 87 -8.28 9.41 13.88
CA LYS A 87 -7.66 9.34 15.21
C LYS A 87 -6.14 9.41 15.16
N TRP A 88 -5.52 8.91 14.10
CA TRP A 88 -4.08 8.99 13.91
C TRP A 88 -3.65 10.43 13.63
N LEU A 89 -4.36 11.12 12.73
CA LEU A 89 -4.13 12.52 12.38
C LEU A 89 -4.26 13.46 13.57
N GLN A 90 -5.35 13.35 14.33
CA GLN A 90 -5.59 14.14 15.53
C GLN A 90 -4.49 13.92 16.58
N ARG A 91 -4.04 12.67 16.74
CA ARG A 91 -3.07 12.31 17.77
C ARG A 91 -1.65 12.74 17.42
N TYR A 92 -1.17 12.41 16.23
CA TYR A 92 0.24 12.55 15.88
C TYR A 92 0.55 13.83 15.11
N LEU A 93 -0.38 14.31 14.28
CA LEU A 93 -0.21 15.55 13.52
C LEU A 93 -0.95 16.74 14.14
N ARG A 94 -1.83 16.50 15.11
CA ARG A 94 -2.66 17.53 15.76
C ARG A 94 -3.46 18.35 14.74
N ILE A 95 -3.87 17.69 13.65
CA ILE A 95 -4.70 18.27 12.60
C ILE A 95 -6.15 18.21 13.07
N ASP A 96 -6.87 19.33 12.94
CA ASP A 96 -8.31 19.33 13.11
C ASP A 96 -8.95 18.60 11.93
N THR A 97 -9.81 17.65 12.25
CA THR A 97 -10.45 16.78 11.27
C THR A 97 -11.92 17.16 11.19
N ASP A 98 -12.18 18.40 10.80
CA ASP A 98 -13.53 18.82 10.51
C ASP A 98 -14.12 18.02 9.34
N ARG A 99 -15.42 18.18 9.11
CA ARG A 99 -16.13 17.44 8.08
C ARG A 99 -15.52 17.67 6.68
N ASN A 100 -15.17 18.91 6.34
CA ASN A 100 -14.65 19.25 5.01
C ASN A 100 -13.28 18.61 4.78
N PHE A 101 -12.42 18.60 5.81
CA PHE A 101 -11.11 17.98 5.74
C PHE A 101 -11.22 16.46 5.56
N LEU A 102 -12.11 15.81 6.31
CA LEU A 102 -12.36 14.37 6.18
C LEU A 102 -12.92 14.03 4.80
N GLU A 103 -13.92 14.76 4.31
CA GLU A 103 -14.46 14.58 2.95
C GLU A 103 -13.37 14.72 1.88
N PHE A 104 -12.49 15.73 1.98
CA PHE A 104 -11.34 15.89 1.07
C PHE A 104 -10.37 14.69 1.14
N LEU A 105 -10.06 14.22 2.34
CA LEU A 105 -9.16 13.10 2.57
C LEU A 105 -9.72 11.78 1.99
N TYR A 106 -11.02 11.57 2.14
CA TYR A 106 -11.72 10.43 1.54
C TYR A 106 -11.81 10.55 0.01
N LEU A 107 -12.04 11.74 -0.55
CA LEU A 107 -11.97 11.96 -2.00
C LEU A 107 -10.58 11.63 -2.55
N LYS A 108 -9.51 12.04 -1.84
CA LYS A 108 -8.13 11.68 -2.20
C LYS A 108 -7.95 10.15 -2.24
N LYS A 109 -8.36 9.44 -1.18
CA LYS A 109 -8.23 7.98 -1.11
C LYS A 109 -9.05 7.26 -2.20
N LEU A 110 -10.27 7.74 -2.46
CA LEU A 110 -11.13 7.21 -3.52
C LEU A 110 -10.47 7.38 -4.90
N PHE A 111 -9.88 8.55 -5.16
CA PHE A 111 -9.14 8.80 -6.39
C PHE A 111 -7.93 7.88 -6.53
N GLN A 112 -7.15 7.68 -5.46
CA GLN A 112 -6.01 6.75 -5.46
C GLN A 112 -6.41 5.30 -5.82
N ILE A 113 -7.53 4.81 -5.26
CA ILE A 113 -8.04 3.47 -5.59
C ILE A 113 -8.52 3.41 -7.05
N ARG A 114 -9.22 4.45 -7.51
CA ARG A 114 -9.71 4.54 -8.89
C ARG A 114 -8.55 4.53 -9.89
N GLU A 115 -7.51 5.30 -9.61
CA GLU A 115 -6.29 5.34 -10.40
C GLU A 115 -5.57 3.98 -10.40
N LEU A 116 -5.50 3.29 -9.26
CA LEU A 116 -4.93 1.95 -9.15
C LEU A 116 -5.69 0.93 -10.01
N CYS A 117 -7.02 0.93 -9.96
CA CYS A 117 -7.85 0.08 -10.81
C CYS A 117 -7.61 0.37 -12.31
N LEU A 118 -7.53 1.65 -12.68
CA LEU A 118 -7.24 2.05 -14.05
C LEU A 118 -5.85 1.55 -14.50
N LYS A 119 -4.83 1.63 -13.66
CA LYS A 119 -3.48 1.11 -13.95
C LYS A 119 -3.49 -0.40 -14.14
N ALA A 120 -4.17 -1.15 -13.27
CA ALA A 120 -4.31 -2.60 -13.40
C ALA A 120 -5.02 -3.00 -14.69
N LEU A 121 -6.12 -2.32 -15.04
CA LEU A 121 -6.85 -2.53 -16.29
C LEU A 121 -5.99 -2.19 -17.52
N SER A 122 -5.28 -1.06 -17.48
CA SER A 122 -4.43 -0.62 -18.58
C SER A 122 -3.26 -1.56 -18.81
N TYR A 123 -2.65 -2.06 -17.72
CA TYR A 123 -1.60 -3.07 -17.78
C TYR A 123 -2.11 -4.36 -18.46
N ARG A 124 -3.33 -4.82 -18.11
CA ARG A 124 -3.98 -5.94 -18.80
C ARG A 124 -4.09 -5.71 -20.30
N VAL A 125 -4.64 -4.56 -20.68
CA VAL A 125 -4.92 -4.19 -22.07
C VAL A 125 -3.63 -4.17 -22.89
N ILE A 126 -2.53 -3.64 -22.35
CA ILE A 126 -1.21 -3.65 -23.00
C ILE A 126 -0.69 -5.07 -23.22
N HIS A 127 -0.90 -5.97 -22.26
CA HIS A 127 -0.40 -7.35 -22.36
C HIS A 127 -1.24 -8.26 -23.26
N GLU A 128 -2.51 -7.94 -23.48
CA GLU A 128 -3.43 -8.74 -24.28
C GLU A 128 -3.57 -8.28 -25.74
N ASN A 129 -3.12 -7.05 -26.07
CA ASN A 129 -3.36 -6.44 -27.38
C ASN A 129 -2.08 -5.85 -27.98
N PRO A 130 -1.99 -5.71 -29.32
CA PRO A 130 -0.97 -4.89 -29.95
C PRO A 130 -0.95 -3.46 -29.41
N ILE A 131 0.25 -2.86 -29.28
CA ILE A 131 0.43 -1.57 -28.60
C ILE A 131 -0.46 -0.44 -29.14
N HIS A 132 -0.70 -0.39 -30.44
CA HIS A 132 -1.51 0.66 -31.08
C HIS A 132 -3.00 0.54 -30.72
N GLU A 133 -3.53 -0.68 -30.64
CA GLU A 133 -4.91 -0.94 -30.18
C GLU A 133 -5.03 -0.70 -28.67
N ALA A 134 -4.03 -1.15 -27.90
CA ALA A 134 -3.99 -0.95 -26.46
C ALA A 134 -4.04 0.54 -26.09
N LEU A 135 -3.27 1.38 -26.80
CA LEU A 135 -3.25 2.82 -26.62
C LEU A 135 -4.63 3.48 -26.80
N GLN A 136 -5.32 3.11 -27.88
CA GLN A 136 -6.65 3.61 -28.15
C GLN A 136 -7.63 3.19 -27.03
N GLN A 137 -7.66 1.90 -26.69
CA GLN A 137 -8.53 1.39 -25.62
C GLN A 137 -8.25 2.10 -24.29
N ILE A 138 -6.98 2.24 -23.90
CA ILE A 138 -6.60 2.93 -22.66
C ILE A 138 -7.06 4.40 -22.69
N SER A 139 -6.90 5.10 -23.81
CA SER A 139 -7.35 6.50 -23.94
C SER A 139 -8.86 6.66 -23.68
N GLU A 140 -9.65 5.63 -23.95
CA GLU A 140 -11.08 5.57 -23.66
C GLU A 140 -11.38 5.18 -22.19
N LEU A 141 -10.51 4.39 -21.55
CA LEU A 141 -10.65 4.01 -20.14
C LEU A 141 -10.55 5.23 -19.21
N TYR A 142 -9.58 6.12 -19.42
CA TYR A 142 -9.32 7.26 -18.53
C TYR A 142 -10.55 8.18 -18.31
N PRO A 143 -11.23 8.72 -19.34
CA PRO A 143 -12.38 9.58 -19.13
C PRO A 143 -13.58 8.80 -18.56
N ARG A 144 -13.76 7.53 -18.96
CA ARG A 144 -14.85 6.68 -18.48
C ARG A 144 -14.69 6.30 -17.01
N ASP A 145 -13.49 5.84 -16.64
CA ASP A 145 -13.21 5.16 -15.38
C ASP A 145 -12.42 6.02 -14.40
N ALA A 146 -11.82 7.14 -14.79
CA ALA A 146 -11.14 8.06 -13.86
C ALA A 146 -11.66 9.51 -13.96
N PHE A 147 -12.55 9.81 -14.91
CA PHE A 147 -13.06 11.17 -15.17
C PHE A 147 -11.95 12.18 -15.49
N VAL A 148 -10.82 11.68 -16.00
CA VAL A 148 -9.66 12.49 -16.39
C VAL A 148 -9.42 12.27 -17.87
N LYS A 149 -9.10 13.33 -18.62
CA LYS A 149 -8.61 13.19 -19.98
C LYS A 149 -7.10 12.92 -19.93
N PRO A 150 -6.61 11.78 -20.47
CA PRO A 150 -5.18 11.50 -20.44
C PRO A 150 -4.46 12.40 -21.44
N ASN A 151 -3.18 12.66 -21.20
CA ASN A 151 -2.31 13.17 -22.24
C ASN A 151 -1.87 11.97 -23.09
N GLU A 152 -2.37 11.90 -24.33
CA GLU A 152 -2.12 10.79 -25.26
C GLU A 152 -0.60 10.55 -25.50
N ASN A 153 0.23 11.58 -25.38
CA ASN A 153 1.68 11.46 -25.53
C ASN A 153 2.40 10.90 -24.29
N LEU A 154 1.73 10.90 -23.12
CA LEU A 154 2.31 10.48 -21.84
C LEU A 154 1.67 9.20 -21.29
N ILE A 155 0.60 8.70 -21.90
CA ILE A 155 -0.15 7.55 -21.40
C ILE A 155 0.72 6.28 -21.30
N LEU A 156 1.72 6.12 -22.18
CA LEU A 156 2.71 5.04 -22.08
C LEU A 156 3.73 5.29 -20.98
N PHE A 157 4.11 6.55 -20.73
CA PHE A 157 5.02 6.87 -19.64
C PHE A 157 4.40 6.44 -18.30
N ASP A 158 3.11 6.71 -18.14
CA ASP A 158 2.34 6.32 -16.96
C ASP A 158 2.12 4.80 -16.84
N LEU A 159 2.47 3.98 -17.84
CA LEU A 159 2.26 2.52 -17.80
C LEU A 159 3.55 1.71 -17.86
N VAL A 160 4.59 2.24 -18.51
CA VAL A 160 5.87 1.56 -18.72
C VAL A 160 6.90 1.88 -17.62
N PHE A 161 6.78 3.02 -16.91
CA PHE A 161 7.73 3.43 -15.86
C PHE A 161 7.27 3.14 -14.43
N TYR A 162 6.22 2.34 -14.24
CA TYR A 162 5.93 1.80 -12.91
C TYR A 162 6.99 0.76 -12.53
N ASP A 163 7.62 0.98 -11.37
CA ASP A 163 8.65 0.09 -10.82
C ASP A 163 8.08 -1.29 -10.42
N THR A 164 6.76 -1.40 -10.34
CA THR A 164 6.00 -2.59 -9.91
C THR A 164 4.86 -2.87 -10.90
N ASN A 165 4.56 -4.16 -11.11
CA ASN A 165 3.37 -4.58 -11.85
C ASN A 165 2.11 -4.09 -11.09
N PRO A 166 1.24 -3.24 -11.68
CA PRO A 166 0.07 -2.68 -11.01
C PRO A 166 -0.90 -3.72 -10.44
N TYR A 167 -0.88 -4.96 -10.93
CA TYR A 167 -1.64 -6.06 -10.34
C TYR A 167 -1.19 -6.43 -8.92
N ILE A 168 0.10 -6.26 -8.61
CA ILE A 168 0.64 -6.49 -7.27
C ILE A 168 0.02 -5.47 -6.32
N ASP A 169 0.04 -4.18 -6.68
CA ASP A 169 -0.54 -3.10 -5.91
C ASP A 169 -2.06 -3.28 -5.75
N TYR A 170 -2.75 -3.70 -6.82
CA TYR A 170 -4.19 -3.98 -6.77
C TYR A 170 -4.52 -5.12 -5.80
N ARG A 171 -3.81 -6.25 -5.88
CA ARG A 171 -4.00 -7.37 -4.95
C ARG A 171 -3.69 -6.98 -3.51
N ALA A 172 -2.62 -6.22 -3.32
CA ALA A 172 -2.22 -5.72 -2.01
C ALA A 172 -3.28 -4.80 -1.40
N CYS A 173 -3.89 -3.91 -2.19
CA CYS A 173 -4.98 -3.03 -1.74
C CYS A 173 -6.18 -3.84 -1.22
N LEU A 174 -6.56 -4.91 -1.93
CA LEU A 174 -7.64 -5.79 -1.48
C LEU A 174 -7.29 -6.52 -0.18
N LEU A 175 -6.09 -7.08 -0.09
CA LEU A 175 -5.63 -7.81 1.09
C LEU A 175 -5.51 -6.89 2.31
N GLU A 176 -4.94 -5.71 2.11
CA GLU A 176 -4.79 -4.65 3.10
C GLU A 176 -6.14 -4.26 3.71
N SER A 177 -7.17 -4.05 2.89
CA SER A 177 -8.48 -3.63 3.40
C SER A 177 -9.13 -4.68 4.30
N ASN A 178 -8.94 -5.96 3.99
CA ASN A 178 -9.43 -7.05 4.84
C ASN A 178 -8.59 -7.19 6.11
N LEU A 179 -7.26 -7.04 6.00
CA LEU A 179 -6.35 -7.03 7.14
C LEU A 179 -6.63 -5.85 8.10
N ARG A 180 -6.88 -4.65 7.59
CA ARG A 180 -7.24 -3.48 8.39
C ARG A 180 -8.52 -3.72 9.17
N GLU A 181 -9.56 -4.24 8.50
CA GLU A 181 -10.83 -4.59 9.16
C GLU A 181 -10.62 -5.62 10.27
N PHE A 182 -9.81 -6.65 10.02
CA PHE A 182 -9.43 -7.62 11.04
C PHE A 182 -8.79 -6.94 12.25
N LEU A 183 -7.78 -6.09 12.02
CA LEU A 183 -7.07 -5.40 13.08
C LEU A 183 -8.01 -4.51 13.90
N ILE A 184 -8.91 -3.76 13.23
CA ILE A 184 -9.90 -2.92 13.89
C ILE A 184 -10.89 -3.77 14.71
N SER A 185 -11.40 -4.85 14.13
CA SER A 185 -12.39 -5.72 14.78
C SER A 185 -11.81 -6.46 15.98
N ARG A 186 -10.52 -6.81 15.91
CA ARG A 186 -9.82 -7.60 16.93
C ARG A 186 -9.19 -6.75 18.03
N PHE A 187 -8.64 -5.59 17.67
CA PHE A 187 -7.76 -4.79 18.53
C PHE A 187 -8.18 -3.32 18.70
N ASP A 188 -9.35 -2.88 18.23
CA ASP A 188 -9.83 -1.47 18.22
C ASP A 188 -9.44 -0.65 16.98
N GLU A 189 -10.22 0.40 16.72
CA GLU A 189 -9.97 1.39 15.68
C GLU A 189 -8.61 2.10 15.80
N GLN A 190 -7.93 2.05 16.94
CA GLN A 190 -6.55 2.50 17.13
C GLN A 190 -5.55 1.33 17.28
N TRP A 191 -5.79 0.20 16.62
CA TRP A 191 -4.95 -1.01 16.65
C TRP A 191 -3.43 -0.75 16.57
N TRP A 192 -3.00 0.29 15.85
CA TRP A 192 -1.59 0.70 15.73
C TRP A 192 -0.94 1.12 17.06
N ARG A 193 -1.71 1.28 18.13
CA ARG A 193 -1.24 1.55 19.49
C ARG A 193 -1.23 0.32 20.37
N GLU A 194 -1.95 -0.72 19.99
CA GLU A 194 -2.12 -1.91 20.81
C GLU A 194 -0.94 -2.85 20.65
N THR A 195 -0.29 -3.16 21.76
CA THR A 195 0.85 -4.09 21.80
C THR A 195 0.47 -5.47 21.28
N GLU A 196 -0.78 -5.89 21.51
CA GLU A 196 -1.30 -7.17 21.02
C GLU A 196 -1.38 -7.21 19.49
N ALA A 197 -1.81 -6.12 18.84
CA ALA A 197 -1.83 -6.01 17.39
C ALA A 197 -0.41 -6.10 16.80
N GLY A 198 0.56 -5.40 17.42
CA GLY A 198 1.96 -5.46 17.01
C GLY A 198 2.56 -6.87 17.17
N THR A 199 2.26 -7.53 18.29
CA THR A 199 2.70 -8.92 18.54
C THR A 199 2.11 -9.89 17.52
N HIS A 200 0.84 -9.68 17.15
CA HIS A 200 0.17 -10.46 16.12
C HIS A 200 0.82 -10.28 14.74
N LEU A 201 1.10 -9.04 14.33
CA LEU A 201 1.77 -8.77 13.06
C LEU A 201 3.16 -9.41 12.99
N ILE A 202 3.95 -9.30 14.06
CA ILE A 202 5.28 -9.93 14.15
C ILE A 202 5.16 -11.46 14.03
N ARG A 203 4.15 -12.07 14.66
CA ARG A 203 3.92 -13.52 14.56
C ARG A 203 3.66 -13.96 13.12
N TRP A 204 2.90 -13.18 12.35
CA TRP A 204 2.72 -13.44 10.91
C TRP A 204 3.99 -13.17 10.11
N TRP A 205 4.71 -12.07 10.37
CA TRP A 205 5.94 -11.76 9.65
C TRP A 205 7.06 -12.80 9.87
N ASN A 206 7.09 -13.46 11.03
CA ASN A 206 7.99 -14.57 11.31
C ASN A 206 7.76 -15.82 10.42
N LYS A 207 6.70 -15.84 9.59
CA LYS A 207 6.47 -16.87 8.58
C LYS A 207 7.36 -16.71 7.34
N ASN A 208 8.02 -15.56 7.17
CA ASN A 208 9.00 -15.31 6.09
C ASN A 208 8.48 -15.71 4.70
N SER A 209 9.06 -16.73 4.08
CA SER A 209 8.67 -17.23 2.74
C SER A 209 7.31 -17.93 2.71
N GLU A 210 6.80 -18.40 3.85
CA GLU A 210 5.44 -18.94 3.97
C GLU A 210 4.38 -17.82 4.01
N LEU A 211 4.79 -16.59 4.34
CA LEU A 211 3.90 -15.44 4.34
C LEU A 211 3.58 -15.03 2.90
N THR A 212 2.48 -15.58 2.41
CA THR A 212 1.92 -15.34 1.09
C THR A 212 0.55 -14.67 1.20
N PRO A 213 0.02 -14.09 0.11
CA PRO A 213 -1.35 -13.58 0.11
C PRO A 213 -2.35 -14.67 0.53
N GLY A 214 -2.19 -15.89 0.01
CA GLY A 214 -3.06 -17.03 0.35
C GLY A 214 -2.99 -17.43 1.82
N PHE A 215 -1.81 -17.33 2.46
CA PHE A 215 -1.68 -17.53 3.90
C PHE A 215 -2.49 -16.47 4.67
N ILE A 216 -2.33 -15.19 4.34
CA ILE A 216 -3.05 -14.10 5.02
C ILE A 216 -4.56 -14.26 4.80
N GLU A 217 -4.98 -14.60 3.58
CA GLU A 217 -6.38 -14.90 3.26
C GLU A 217 -6.93 -16.00 4.16
N GLN A 218 -6.24 -17.14 4.27
CA GLN A 218 -6.67 -18.27 5.11
C GLN A 218 -6.74 -17.91 6.60
N GLU A 219 -5.76 -17.17 7.12
CA GLU A 219 -5.78 -16.73 8.52
C GLU A 219 -6.96 -15.77 8.78
N LEU A 220 -7.22 -14.85 7.86
CA LEU A 220 -8.37 -13.94 7.95
C LEU A 220 -9.70 -14.70 7.89
N GLU A 221 -9.82 -15.72 7.04
CA GLU A 221 -11.01 -16.58 6.97
C GLU A 221 -11.24 -17.31 8.30
N GLN A 222 -10.19 -17.91 8.88
CA GLN A 222 -10.28 -18.63 10.15
C GLN A 222 -10.59 -17.72 11.33
N GLU A 223 -10.00 -16.52 11.40
CA GLU A 223 -10.16 -15.62 12.54
C GLU A 223 -11.43 -14.74 12.43
N MET A 224 -11.97 -14.50 11.23
CA MET A 224 -13.14 -13.63 11.02
C MET A 224 -14.43 -14.34 10.57
N ASP A 225 -14.41 -15.66 10.37
CA ASP A 225 -15.52 -16.42 9.74
C ASP A 225 -15.93 -15.81 8.37
N MET A 226 -14.94 -15.29 7.66
CA MET A 226 -15.11 -14.70 6.32
C MET A 226 -15.02 -15.81 5.27
N ASN A 227 -15.90 -15.80 4.27
CA ASN A 227 -15.91 -16.81 3.19
C ASN A 227 -15.03 -16.45 1.97
N ALA A 228 -14.42 -15.25 1.94
CA ALA A 228 -13.44 -14.78 0.94
C ALA A 228 -13.01 -13.32 1.20
N LEU A 229 -11.92 -12.88 0.56
CA LEU A 229 -11.60 -11.45 0.37
C LEU A 229 -12.80 -10.68 -0.18
N ASN A 230 -13.17 -9.59 0.47
CA ASN A 230 -14.39 -8.87 0.11
C ASN A 230 -14.15 -7.37 -0.17
N ASN A 231 -14.39 -6.97 -1.41
CA ASN A 231 -14.31 -5.56 -1.84
C ASN A 231 -15.35 -4.67 -1.14
N ARG A 232 -16.42 -5.23 -0.55
CA ARG A 232 -17.37 -4.47 0.28
C ARG A 232 -16.67 -3.76 1.43
N LYS A 233 -15.55 -4.28 1.94
CA LYS A 233 -14.81 -3.65 3.04
C LYS A 233 -14.08 -2.39 2.57
N LEU A 234 -13.50 -2.42 1.38
CA LEU A 234 -12.94 -1.23 0.72
C LEU A 234 -14.03 -0.16 0.47
N ILE A 235 -15.26 -0.58 0.13
CA ILE A 235 -16.39 0.33 -0.11
C ILE A 235 -16.93 0.92 1.20
N LYS A 236 -17.08 0.12 2.26
CA LYS A 236 -17.54 0.55 3.60
C LYS A 236 -16.69 1.68 4.19
N TYR A 237 -15.41 1.74 3.81
CA TYR A 237 -14.50 2.81 4.20
C TYR A 237 -15.04 4.21 3.82
N PHE A 238 -15.77 4.30 2.70
CA PHE A 238 -16.32 5.55 2.19
C PHE A 238 -17.78 5.80 2.59
N GLU A 239 -18.53 4.78 3.01
CA GLU A 239 -19.94 4.92 3.43
C GLU A 239 -20.10 5.76 4.72
N LYS A 240 -19.04 5.90 5.53
CA LYS A 240 -19.06 6.78 6.71
C LYS A 240 -18.83 8.25 6.36
N ALA A 241 -18.33 8.53 5.16
CA ALA A 241 -17.89 9.84 4.70
C ALA A 241 -18.95 10.60 3.89
N PHE A 242 -19.81 9.86 3.17
CA PHE A 242 -20.82 10.38 2.25
C PHE A 242 -22.19 9.82 2.62
#